data_AF-X0VDN7-F1
#
_entry.id   AF-X0VDN7-F1
#
_cell.length_a   1.000
_cell.length_b   1.000
_cell.length_c   1.000
_cell.angle_alpha   90.00
_cell.angle_beta   90.00
_cell.angle_gamma   90.00
#
_symmetry.space_group_name_H-M   'P 1'
#
loop_
_entity.id
_entity.type
_entity.pdbx_description
1 polymer ?
#
loop_
_entity_poly.entity_id
_entity_poly.type
_entity_poly.pdbx_seq_one_letter_code
_entity_poly.pdbx_strand_id
1 'polypeptide(L)'
;MAEGIFKKMLKERAEDDSRLNIISAGISALPGMSPTSEAILVMFEQGIDISQHHAQALQEELIKKADLILVMTNEHKEYIHKEFPFTQNKTFLLKKFALNNKSENNQNNKR
;
A
#
# COMPACT_ATOMS: atom_id res chain seq x y z
N MET A 1 -6.77 1.97 -5.42
CA MET A 1 -6.22 0.94 -6.34
C MET A 1 -5.29 -0.05 -5.62
N ALA A 2 -4.11 0.36 -5.13
CA ALA A 2 -3.09 -0.54 -4.58
C ALA A 2 -3.59 -1.52 -3.49
N GLU A 3 -4.37 -1.02 -2.52
CA GLU A 3 -5.02 -1.86 -1.49
C GLU A 3 -5.88 -2.98 -2.10
N GLY A 4 -6.72 -2.64 -3.09
CA GLY A 4 -7.59 -3.60 -3.77
C GLY A 4 -6.81 -4.65 -4.56
N ILE A 5 -5.73 -4.24 -5.25
CA ILE A 5 -4.84 -5.16 -5.97
C ILE A 5 -4.21 -6.16 -4.98
N PHE A 6 -3.70 -5.67 -3.85
CA PHE A 6 -3.03 -6.54 -2.88
C PHE A 6 -4.00 -7.52 -2.22
N LYS A 7 -5.20 -7.07 -1.83
CA LYS A 7 -6.27 -7.95 -1.32
C LYS A 7 -6.67 -9.02 -2.32
N LYS A 8 -6.76 -8.69 -3.62
CA LYS A 8 -7.02 -9.69 -4.67
C LYS A 8 -5.88 -10.71 -4.77
N MET A 9 -4.62 -10.27 -4.79
CA MET A 9 -3.47 -11.16 -4.89
C MET A 9 -3.40 -12.18 -3.75
N LEU A 10 -3.72 -11.77 -2.52
CA LEU A 10 -3.76 -12.68 -1.36
C LEU A 10 -4.82 -13.76 -1.53
N LYS A 11 -6.03 -13.36 -1.94
CA LYS A 11 -7.13 -14.28 -2.23
C LYS A 11 -6.78 -15.28 -3.34
N GLU A 12 -6.18 -14.81 -4.44
CA GLU A 12 -5.79 -15.68 -5.56
C GLU A 12 -4.68 -16.67 -5.20
N ARG A 13 -3.82 -16.33 -4.24
CA ARG A 13 -2.76 -17.23 -3.74
C ARG A 13 -3.23 -18.15 -2.62
N ALA A 14 -4.49 -18.06 -2.21
CA ALA A 14 -5.03 -18.73 -1.03
C ALA A 14 -4.18 -18.49 0.23
N GLU A 15 -3.60 -17.28 0.34
CA GLU A 15 -2.85 -16.87 1.53
C GLU A 15 -3.83 -16.42 2.63
N ASP A 16 -3.60 -16.89 3.85
CA ASP A 16 -4.35 -16.44 5.02
C ASP A 16 -4.02 -14.98 5.35
N ASP A 17 -5.00 -14.09 5.13
CA ASP A 17 -4.91 -12.67 5.41
C ASP A 17 -5.56 -12.27 6.74
N SER A 18 -6.01 -13.24 7.56
CA SER A 18 -6.70 -12.96 8.84
C SER A 18 -5.86 -12.14 9.84
N ARG A 19 -4.53 -12.19 9.69
CA ARG A 19 -3.56 -11.43 10.50
C ARG A 19 -3.11 -10.14 9.85
N LEU A 20 -3.58 -9.83 8.63
CA LEU A 20 -3.17 -8.66 7.87
C LEU A 20 -4.25 -7.58 7.93
N ASN A 21 -3.88 -6.40 8.40
CA ASN A 21 -4.70 -5.21 8.26
C ASN A 21 -4.20 -4.36 7.08
N ILE A 22 -4.90 -4.43 5.95
CA ILE A 22 -4.49 -3.77 4.70
C ILE A 22 -5.35 -2.53 4.49
N ILE A 23 -4.70 -1.37 4.58
CA ILE A 23 -5.33 -0.05 4.44
C ILE A 23 -4.53 0.82 3.46
N SER A 24 -5.20 1.80 2.86
CA SER A 24 -4.57 2.87 2.08
C SER A 24 -5.01 4.24 2.58
N ALA A 25 -4.09 5.22 2.52
CA ALA A 25 -4.33 6.60 2.91
C ALA A 25 -3.52 7.56 2.02
N GLY A 26 -4.01 8.78 1.83
CA GLY A 26 -3.34 9.81 1.04
C GLY A 26 -2.82 10.97 1.89
N ILE A 27 -1.65 11.50 1.54
CA ILE A 27 -1.06 12.69 2.20
C ILE A 27 -1.82 13.99 1.87
N SER A 28 -2.66 13.97 0.84
CA SER A 28 -3.52 15.08 0.42
C SER A 28 -4.93 14.59 0.09
N ALA A 29 -5.34 13.46 0.68
CA ALA A 29 -6.67 12.91 0.46
C ALA A 29 -7.72 13.75 1.18
N LEU A 30 -8.79 14.11 0.48
CA LEU A 30 -10.00 14.62 1.10
C LEU A 30 -10.82 13.42 1.59
N PRO A 31 -11.06 13.29 2.91
CA PRO A 31 -11.79 12.15 3.46
C PRO A 31 -13.17 11.98 2.82
N GLY A 32 -13.56 10.73 2.57
CA GLY A 32 -14.88 10.38 2.05
C GLY A 32 -15.02 10.44 0.53
N MET A 33 -14.04 11.00 -0.20
CA MET A 33 -14.07 10.97 -1.67
C MET A 33 -14.04 9.53 -2.19
N SER A 34 -14.97 9.23 -3.09
CA SER A 34 -14.93 8.00 -3.89
C SER A 34 -13.71 8.02 -4.82
N PRO A 35 -13.22 6.84 -5.26
CA PRO A 35 -12.24 6.77 -6.32
C PRO A 35 -12.79 7.42 -7.60
N THR A 36 -11.89 7.86 -8.47
CA THR A 36 -12.30 8.39 -9.78
C THR A 36 -12.96 7.29 -10.61
N SER A 37 -13.87 7.68 -11.50
CA SER A 37 -14.59 6.73 -12.37
C SER A 37 -13.64 5.87 -13.21
N GLU A 38 -12.51 6.44 -13.65
CA GLU A 38 -11.48 5.73 -14.40
C GLU A 38 -10.80 4.67 -13.54
N ALA A 39 -10.50 4.99 -12.28
CA ALA A 39 -9.91 4.03 -11.35
C ALA A 39 -10.89 2.88 -11.05
N ILE A 40 -12.19 3.17 -10.90
CA ILE A 40 -13.23 2.15 -10.73
C ILE A 40 -13.27 1.25 -11.97
N LEU A 41 -13.33 1.83 -13.17
CA LEU A 41 -13.40 1.08 -14.42
C LEU A 41 -12.20 0.15 -14.61
N VAL A 42 -10.98 0.68 -14.50
CA VAL A 42 -9.73 -0.10 -14.68
C VAL A 42 -9.64 -1.23 -13.65
N MET A 43 -10.05 -0.97 -12.41
CA MET A 43 -10.03 -2.01 -11.37
C MET A 43 -11.11 -3.06 -11.59
N PHE A 44 -12.29 -2.65 -12.06
CA PHE A 44 -13.38 -3.57 -12.39
C PHE A 44 -13.03 -4.50 -13.55
N GLU A 45 -12.35 -3.99 -14.58
CA GLU A 45 -11.79 -4.81 -15.68
C GLU A 45 -10.78 -5.85 -15.17
N GLN A 46 -10.09 -5.54 -14.07
CA GLN A 46 -9.23 -6.49 -13.36
C GLN A 46 -9.96 -7.36 -12.34
N GLY A 47 -11.29 -7.36 -12.31
CA GLY A 47 -12.10 -8.14 -11.38
C GLY A 47 -12.01 -7.66 -9.92
N ILE A 48 -11.69 -6.38 -9.70
CA ILE A 48 -11.61 -5.76 -8.38
C ILE A 48 -12.62 -4.63 -8.29
N ASP A 49 -13.62 -4.80 -7.44
CA ASP A 49 -14.54 -3.72 -7.12
C ASP A 49 -13.95 -2.80 -6.04
N ILE A 50 -13.73 -1.53 -6.40
CA ILE A 50 -13.32 -0.47 -5.46
C ILE A 50 -14.38 0.62 -5.29
N SER A 51 -15.61 0.43 -5.79
CA SER A 51 -16.64 1.47 -5.76
C SER A 51 -17.03 1.90 -4.34
N GLN A 52 -16.87 0.99 -3.37
CA GLN A 52 -17.15 1.21 -1.95
C GLN A 52 -15.91 1.70 -1.17
N HIS A 53 -14.76 1.87 -1.83
CA HIS A 53 -13.60 2.45 -1.19
C HIS A 53 -13.88 3.94 -0.95
N HIS A 54 -13.43 4.44 0.21
CA HIS A 54 -13.47 5.86 0.51
C HIS A 54 -12.06 6.32 0.84
N ALA A 55 -11.64 7.41 0.21
CA ALA A 55 -10.38 8.04 0.52
C ALA A 55 -10.35 8.43 2.00
N GLN A 56 -9.22 8.18 2.65
CA GLN A 56 -8.94 8.67 3.99
C GLN A 56 -7.63 9.46 3.97
N ALA A 57 -7.59 10.54 4.74
CA ALA A 57 -6.38 11.29 4.97
C ALA A 57 -5.40 10.46 5.81
N LEU A 58 -4.11 10.64 5.56
CA LEU A 58 -3.08 10.06 6.41
C LEU A 58 -3.14 10.71 7.81
N GLN A 59 -3.23 9.89 8.84
CA GLN A 59 -3.30 10.31 10.24
C GLN A 59 -2.20 9.65 11.06
N GLU A 60 -1.77 10.31 12.13
CA GLU A 60 -0.69 9.83 13.01
C GLU A 60 -1.03 8.45 13.62
N GLU A 61 -2.30 8.23 13.97
CA GLU A 61 -2.78 6.98 14.54
C GLU A 61 -2.62 5.80 13.57
N LEU A 62 -2.88 6.02 12.28
CA LEU A 62 -2.68 5.01 11.24
C LEU A 62 -1.20 4.66 11.11
N ILE A 63 -0.34 5.69 11.10
CA ILE A 63 1.10 5.53 11.02
C ILE A 63 1.67 4.80 12.23
N LYS A 64 1.21 5.10 13.44
CA LYS A 64 1.67 4.44 14.66
C LYS A 64 1.34 2.94 14.64
N LYS A 65 0.15 2.58 14.16
CA LYS A 65 -0.33 1.19 14.07
C LYS A 65 0.28 0.39 12.92
N ALA A 66 0.77 1.05 11.87
CA ALA A 66 1.34 0.35 10.72
C ALA A 66 2.70 -0.27 11.06
N ASP A 67 2.85 -1.57 10.81
CA ASP A 67 4.14 -2.27 10.87
C ASP A 67 5.01 -1.99 9.63
N LEU A 68 4.36 -1.76 8.49
CA LEU A 68 4.99 -1.48 7.19
C LEU A 68 4.19 -0.41 6.44
N ILE A 69 4.90 0.59 5.91
CA ILE A 69 4.34 1.68 5.12
C ILE A 69 4.99 1.65 3.73
N LEU A 70 4.18 1.40 2.70
CA LEU A 70 4.63 1.38 1.30
C LEU A 70 4.10 2.61 0.57
N VAL A 71 5.01 3.47 0.13
CA VAL A 71 4.68 4.70 -0.60
C VAL A 71 4.95 4.58 -2.09
N MET A 72 4.18 5.33 -2.87
CA MET A 72 4.23 5.28 -4.35
C MET A 72 5.33 6.17 -4.94
N THR A 73 5.70 7.27 -4.28
CA THR A 73 6.67 8.25 -4.78
C THR A 73 7.65 8.70 -3.69
N ASN A 74 8.75 9.37 -4.08
CA ASN A 74 9.70 9.91 -3.11
C ASN A 74 9.09 11.07 -2.32
N GLU A 75 8.26 11.90 -2.96
CA GLU A 75 7.58 13.02 -2.34
C GLU A 75 6.69 12.55 -1.18
N HIS A 76 5.98 11.42 -1.37
CA HIS A 76 5.23 10.78 -0.28
C HIS A 76 6.16 10.32 0.86
N LYS A 77 7.32 9.74 0.53
CA LYS A 77 8.30 9.30 1.53
C LYS A 77 8.84 10.47 2.35
N GLU A 78 9.25 11.52 1.66
CA GLU A 78 9.83 12.73 2.25
C GLU A 78 8.81 13.44 3.13
N TYR A 79 7.56 13.57 2.67
CA TYR A 79 6.47 14.10 3.47
C TYR A 79 6.30 13.30 4.78
N ILE A 80 6.18 11.98 4.68
CA ILE A 80 6.00 11.11 5.86
C ILE A 80 7.18 11.21 6.81
N HIS A 81 8.41 11.24 6.31
CA HIS A 81 9.60 11.34 7.16
C HIS A 81 9.71 12.71 7.85
N LYS A 82 9.27 13.77 7.19
CA LYS A 82 9.28 15.12 7.75
C LYS A 82 8.24 15.25 8.87
N GLU A 83 7.00 14.82 8.61
CA GLU A 83 5.90 14.93 9.57
C GLU A 83 5.97 13.88 10.68
N PHE A 84 6.49 12.69 10.38
CA PHE A 84 6.56 11.56 11.31
C PHE A 84 7.97 10.92 11.31
N PRO A 85 8.98 11.57 11.93
CA PRO A 85 10.38 11.12 11.86
C PRO A 85 10.63 9.69 12.39
N PHE A 86 9.80 9.20 13.31
CA PHE A 86 9.91 7.84 13.88
C PHE A 86 9.56 6.72 12.87
N THR A 87 9.14 7.04 11.65
CA THR A 87 8.72 6.07 10.62
C THR A 87 9.84 5.63 9.68
N GLN A 88 11.05 6.18 9.81
CA GLN A 88 12.15 5.93 8.87
C GLN A 88 12.44 4.45 8.62
N ASN A 89 12.31 3.62 9.66
CA ASN A 89 12.62 2.18 9.61
C ASN A 89 11.47 1.33 9.05
N LYS A 90 10.30 1.92 8.82
CA LYS A 90 9.11 1.21 8.33
C LYS A 90 8.50 1.81 7.06
N THR A 91 9.08 2.89 6.52
CA THR A 91 8.58 3.56 5.31
C THR A 91 9.48 3.30 4.10
N PHE A 92 8.94 2.62 3.10
CA PHE A 92 9.67 2.22 1.90
C PHE A 92 8.93 2.60 0.62
N LEU A 93 9.70 2.92 -0.42
CA LEU A 93 9.15 2.98 -1.77
C LEU A 93 8.73 1.58 -2.19
N LEU A 94 7.49 1.42 -2.66
CA LEU A 94 6.95 0.14 -3.10
C LEU A 94 7.89 -0.56 -4.09
N LYS A 95 8.36 0.18 -5.11
CA LYS A 95 9.28 -0.35 -6.13
C LYS A 95 10.60 -0.84 -5.53
N LYS A 96 11.21 -0.08 -4.61
CA LYS A 96 12.50 -0.46 -3.99
C LYS A 96 12.32 -1.65 -3.06
N PHE A 97 11.25 -1.67 -2.27
CA PHE A 97 10.91 -2.78 -1.37
C PHE A 97 10.75 -4.10 -2.15
N ALA A 98 10.02 -4.07 -3.27
CA ALA A 98 9.82 -5.25 -4.12
C ALA A 98 11.12 -5.77 -4.76
N LEU A 99 12.08 -4.87 -5.08
CA LEU A 99 13.36 -5.26 -5.70
C LEU A 99 14.34 -5.84 -4.68
N ASN A 100 14.43 -5.27 -3.48
CA ASN A 100 15.33 -5.78 -2.43
C ASN A 100 15.01 -7.24 -2.08
N ASN A 101 13.73 -7.59 -1.98
CA ASN A 101 13.29 -8.97 -1.75
C ASN A 101 13.65 -9.94 -2.89
N LYS A 102 13.78 -9.46 -4.14
CA LYS A 102 14.22 -10.30 -5.27
C LYS A 102 15.72 -10.59 -5.23
N SER A 103 16.53 -9.63 -4.76
CA SER A 103 17.99 -9.79 -4.66
C SER A 103 18.37 -10.86 -3.63
N GLU A 104 17.63 -10.98 -2.52
CA GLU A 104 17.85 -12.03 -1.51
C GLU A 104 17.40 -13.41 -2.00
N ASN A 105 16.24 -13.51 -2.65
CA ASN A 105 15.74 -14.78 -3.19
C ASN A 105 16.61 -15.37 -4.31
N ASN A 106 17.30 -14.54 -5.09
CA ASN A 106 18.20 -15.01 -6.16
C ASN A 106 19.55 -15.55 -5.65
N GLN A 107 19.94 -15.27 -4.39
CA GLN A 107 21.15 -15.86 -3.80
C GLN A 107 20.88 -17.26 -3.20
N ASN A 108 19.64 -17.54 -2.80
CA ASN A 108 19.25 -18.84 -2.24
C ASN A 108 18.97 -19.94 -3.28
N ASN A 109 18.82 -19.59 -4.57
CA ASN A 109 18.60 -20.54 -5.67
C ASN A 109 19.88 -20.99 -6.40
N LYS A 110 21.05 -20.79 -5.78
CA LYS A 110 22.38 -21.12 -6.35
C LYS A 110 23.19 -22.12 -5.50
N ARG A 111 22.55 -22.90 -4.64
CA ARG A 111 23.20 -23.97 -3.85
C ARG A 111 22.53 -25.30 -4.09
#